data_AF-A0A0J0YTW4-F1
#
_entry.id   AF-A0A0J0YTW4-F1
#
_cell.length_a   1.000
_cell.length_b   1.000
_cell.length_c   1.000
_cell.angle_alpha   90.00
_cell.angle_beta   90.00
_cell.angle_gamma   90.00
#
_symmetry.space_group_name_H-M   'P 1'
#
loop_
_entity.id
_entity.type
_entity.pdbx_description
1 polymer ?
#
loop_
_entity_poly.entity_id
_entity_poly.type
_entity_poly.pdbx_seq_one_letter_code
_entity_poly.pdbx_strand_id
1 'polypeptide(L)'
;MEKRWTVVEVMRHARHDWLNKIQLIKGHLALNKIERVQEIIEDMIAEMHQETRLTNLKAEQFAELIMTYNWEPRPFVLEYDITDGEADWSRCDEQLTEWCRQFFRLLEAQSDERTENHLCLSIELSDRRAALFLDYRGAFRDGEAIRTWLERCEPSPPLRLVSFAVGEGELTVELELLAGES
;
A
#
# COMPACT_ATOMS: atom_id res chain seq x y z
N MET A 1 14.38 -1.22 -13.50
CA MET A 1 15.45 -0.45 -12.83
C MET A 1 14.73 0.53 -11.92
N GLU A 2 14.94 0.44 -10.62
CA GLU A 2 14.24 1.30 -9.66
C GLU A 2 14.65 2.76 -9.88
N LYS A 3 13.65 3.63 -9.99
CA LYS A 3 13.88 5.06 -10.10
C LYS A 3 14.22 5.57 -8.72
N ARG A 4 15.50 5.87 -8.48
CA ARG A 4 15.92 6.58 -7.28
C ARG A 4 15.52 8.04 -7.42
N TRP A 5 14.49 8.44 -6.68
CA TRP A 5 14.02 9.82 -6.70
C TRP A 5 15.08 10.76 -6.11
N THR A 6 15.33 11.86 -6.80
CA THR A 6 16.05 12.98 -6.20
C THR A 6 15.14 13.70 -5.21
N VAL A 7 15.72 14.33 -4.18
CA VAL A 7 14.95 15.15 -3.21
C VAL A 7 14.06 16.18 -3.92
N VAL A 8 14.52 16.75 -5.03
CA VAL A 8 13.75 17.73 -5.81
C VAL A 8 12.50 17.10 -6.45
N GLU A 9 12.58 15.85 -6.91
CA GLU A 9 11.43 15.14 -7.48
C GLU A 9 10.44 14.72 -6.40
N VAL A 10 10.92 14.18 -5.28
CA VAL A 10 10.09 13.88 -4.08
C VAL A 10 9.28 15.12 -3.68
N MET A 11 9.95 16.26 -3.53
CA MET A 11 9.29 17.53 -3.19
C MET A 11 8.32 18.03 -4.28
N ARG A 12 8.55 17.66 -5.55
CA ARG A 12 7.64 18.02 -6.65
C ARG A 12 6.34 17.23 -6.56
N HIS A 13 6.42 15.93 -6.32
CA HIS A 13 5.25 15.06 -6.16
C HIS A 13 4.43 15.48 -4.93
N ALA A 14 5.08 15.58 -3.77
CA ALA A 14 4.43 16.05 -2.55
C ALA A 14 3.70 17.40 -2.76
N ARG A 15 4.36 18.37 -3.41
CA ARG A 15 3.74 19.67 -3.72
C ARG A 15 2.54 19.55 -4.67
N HIS A 16 2.59 18.67 -5.67
CA HIS A 16 1.47 18.45 -6.58
C HIS A 16 0.25 17.91 -5.82
N ASP A 17 0.46 16.93 -4.95
CA ASP A 17 -0.62 16.29 -4.19
C ASP A 17 -1.26 17.27 -3.19
N TRP A 18 -0.43 18.05 -2.49
CA TRP A 18 -0.92 19.14 -1.63
C TRP A 18 -1.68 20.22 -2.41
N LEU A 19 -1.22 20.58 -3.60
CA LEU A 19 -1.89 21.58 -4.42
C LEU A 19 -3.28 21.08 -4.86
N ASN A 20 -3.42 19.81 -5.23
CA ASN A 20 -4.70 19.21 -5.60
C ASN A 20 -5.69 19.23 -4.42
N LYS A 21 -5.26 18.84 -3.22
CA LYS A 21 -6.07 18.89 -1.99
C LYS A 21 -6.55 20.31 -1.69
N ILE A 22 -5.65 21.30 -1.76
CA ILE A 22 -5.99 22.72 -1.56
C ILE A 22 -6.97 23.23 -2.64
N GLN A 23 -6.82 22.79 -3.89
CA GLN A 23 -7.73 23.17 -4.98
C GLN A 23 -9.13 22.60 -4.77
N LEU A 24 -9.27 21.36 -4.28
CA LEU A 24 -10.57 20.77 -3.93
C LEU A 24 -11.25 21.57 -2.82
N ILE A 25 -10.54 21.90 -1.74
CA ILE A 25 -11.04 22.77 -0.66
C ILE A 25 -11.52 24.10 -1.22
N LYS A 26 -10.67 24.79 -2.00
CA LYS A 26 -10.99 26.09 -2.61
C LYS A 26 -12.23 26.00 -3.51
N GLY A 27 -12.33 24.95 -4.33
CA GLY A 27 -13.45 24.73 -5.24
C GLY A 27 -14.77 24.53 -4.51
N HIS A 28 -14.79 23.68 -3.47
CA HIS A 28 -15.99 23.44 -2.66
C HIS A 28 -16.39 24.66 -1.82
N LEU A 29 -15.41 25.40 -1.27
CA LEU A 29 -15.65 26.67 -0.60
C LEU A 29 -16.31 27.71 -1.52
N ALA A 30 -15.83 27.84 -2.77
CA ALA A 30 -16.40 28.77 -3.75
C ALA A 30 -17.86 28.45 -4.11
N LEU A 31 -18.28 27.19 -3.91
CA LEU A 31 -19.65 26.72 -4.10
C LEU A 31 -20.48 26.72 -2.80
N ASN A 32 -19.95 27.28 -1.70
CA ASN A 32 -20.55 27.29 -0.38
C ASN A 32 -20.93 25.89 0.16
N LYS A 33 -20.17 24.85 -0.24
CA LYS A 33 -20.35 23.45 0.21
C LYS A 33 -19.48 23.16 1.43
N ILE A 34 -19.84 23.73 2.57
CA ILE A 34 -19.00 23.72 3.78
C ILE A 34 -18.83 22.32 4.36
N GLU A 35 -19.88 21.51 4.35
CA GLU A 35 -19.87 20.13 4.84
C GLU A 35 -18.84 19.30 4.05
N ARG A 36 -18.82 19.45 2.73
CA ARG A 36 -17.84 18.76 1.88
C ARG A 36 -16.41 19.21 2.13
N VAL A 37 -16.20 20.48 2.50
CA VAL A 37 -14.87 20.98 2.87
C VAL A 37 -14.39 20.33 4.16
N GLN A 38 -15.29 20.14 5.14
CA GLN A 38 -14.96 19.45 6.39
C GLN A 38 -14.57 18.00 6.15
N GLU A 39 -15.35 17.26 5.35
CA GLU A 39 -15.02 15.88 4.95
C GLU A 39 -13.62 15.79 4.31
N ILE A 40 -13.30 16.69 3.36
CA ILE A 40 -11.98 16.70 2.72
C ILE A 40 -10.85 16.93 3.73
N ILE A 41 -11.05 17.83 4.70
CA ILE A 41 -10.04 18.10 5.74
C ILE A 41 -9.88 16.89 6.66
N GLU A 42 -10.97 16.22 7.03
CA GLU A 42 -10.93 14.99 7.85
C GLU A 42 -10.21 13.86 7.11
N ASP A 43 -10.49 13.66 5.82
CA ASP A 43 -9.79 12.70 4.96
C ASP A 43 -8.28 12.98 4.93
N MET A 44 -7.89 14.25 4.78
CA MET A 44 -6.48 14.66 4.78
C MET A 44 -5.79 14.37 6.12
N ILE A 45 -6.48 14.62 7.24
CA ILE A 45 -5.95 14.33 8.58
C ILE A 45 -5.78 12.82 8.77
N ALA A 46 -6.76 12.03 8.35
CA ALA A 46 -6.69 10.57 8.41
C ALA A 46 -5.51 10.03 7.60
N GLU A 47 -5.30 10.51 6.37
CA GLU A 47 -4.16 10.12 5.51
C GLU A 47 -2.82 10.43 6.18
N MET A 48 -2.65 11.62 6.78
CA MET A 48 -1.43 11.99 7.50
C MET A 48 -1.18 11.10 8.73
N HIS A 49 -2.23 10.67 9.43
CA HIS A 49 -2.11 9.70 10.51
C HIS A 49 -1.64 8.33 9.99
N GLN A 50 -2.15 7.88 8.84
CA GLN A 50 -1.71 6.64 8.22
C GLN A 50 -0.24 6.70 7.77
N GLU A 51 0.20 7.81 7.16
CA GLU A 51 1.63 8.02 6.84
C GLU A 51 2.52 7.98 8.09
N THR A 52 2.06 8.59 9.18
CA THR A 52 2.77 8.55 10.47
C THR A 52 2.87 7.12 11.01
N ARG A 53 1.78 6.35 10.95
CA ARG A 53 1.79 4.94 11.38
C ARG A 53 2.73 4.09 10.52
N LEU A 54 2.69 4.27 9.20
CA LEU A 54 3.53 3.55 8.25
C LEU A 54 5.01 3.77 8.53
N THR A 55 5.40 5.03 8.70
CA THR A 55 6.79 5.41 8.99
C THR A 55 7.26 4.97 10.37
N ASN A 56 6.35 4.87 11.35
CA ASN A 56 6.66 4.39 12.70
C ASN A 56 6.93 2.87 12.79
N LEU A 57 6.64 2.09 11.73
CA LEU A 57 6.99 0.67 11.67
C LEU A 57 8.50 0.42 11.63
N LYS A 58 9.33 1.45 11.38
CA LYS A 58 10.79 1.35 11.20
C LYS A 58 11.23 0.45 10.03
N ALA A 59 10.34 0.19 9.09
CA ALA A 59 10.62 -0.45 7.81
C ALA A 59 10.70 0.64 6.73
N GLU A 60 11.87 1.28 6.62
CA GLU A 60 12.05 2.49 5.80
C GLU A 60 11.87 2.21 4.30
N GLN A 61 12.41 1.09 3.81
CA GLN A 61 12.30 0.74 2.40
C GLN A 61 10.86 0.36 2.02
N PHE A 62 10.17 -0.31 2.93
CA PHE A 62 8.77 -0.65 2.75
C PHE A 62 7.90 0.61 2.75
N ALA A 63 8.10 1.50 3.73
CA ALA A 63 7.39 2.77 3.78
C ALA A 63 7.62 3.61 2.51
N GLU A 64 8.85 3.69 2.02
CA GLU A 64 9.18 4.36 0.75
C GLU A 64 8.42 3.75 -0.43
N LEU A 65 8.40 2.42 -0.54
CA LEU A 65 7.69 1.71 -1.61
C LEU A 65 6.20 2.06 -1.62
N ILE A 66 5.54 1.99 -0.46
CA ILE A 66 4.09 2.21 -0.35
C ILE A 66 3.74 3.68 -0.61
N MET A 67 4.45 4.62 0.02
CA MET A 67 4.15 6.06 -0.09
C MET A 67 4.38 6.62 -1.51
N THR A 68 5.34 6.06 -2.24
CA THR A 68 5.70 6.57 -3.57
C THR A 68 5.06 5.80 -4.72
N TYR A 69 4.36 4.69 -4.44
CA TYR A 69 3.83 3.80 -5.48
C TYR A 69 2.95 4.52 -6.49
N ASN A 70 2.02 5.36 -6.00
CA ASN A 70 1.03 6.08 -6.80
C ASN A 70 1.58 7.34 -7.51
N TRP A 71 2.86 7.70 -7.32
CA TRP A 71 3.44 8.90 -7.95
C TRP A 71 3.70 8.76 -9.45
N GLU A 72 3.72 7.53 -9.94
CA GLU A 72 3.80 7.22 -11.35
C GLU A 72 2.49 6.54 -11.80
N PRO A 73 2.11 6.66 -13.08
CA PRO A 73 0.97 5.90 -13.60
C PRO A 73 1.20 4.39 -13.43
N ARG A 74 0.27 3.72 -12.74
CA ARG A 74 0.29 2.28 -12.49
C ARG A 74 -1.01 1.63 -12.98
N PRO A 75 -1.00 0.34 -13.35
CA PRO A 75 -2.20 -0.43 -13.70
C PRO A 75 -3.22 -0.60 -12.58
N PHE A 76 -2.86 -0.29 -11.33
CA PHE A 76 -3.77 -0.27 -10.18
C PHE A 76 -3.36 0.84 -9.21
N VAL A 77 -4.32 1.30 -8.39
CA VAL A 77 -4.10 2.26 -7.30
C VAL A 77 -3.83 1.49 -6.01
N LEU A 78 -2.80 1.89 -5.27
CA LEU A 78 -2.49 1.34 -3.95
C LEU A 78 -3.11 2.23 -2.87
N GLU A 79 -3.91 1.64 -2.00
CA GLU A 79 -4.43 2.25 -0.78
C GLU A 79 -3.87 1.49 0.42
N TYR A 80 -3.72 2.16 1.56
CA TYR A 80 -3.25 1.49 2.77
C TYR A 80 -3.96 1.97 4.03
N ASP A 81 -4.14 1.06 4.97
CA ASP A 81 -4.70 1.30 6.30
C ASP A 81 -3.91 0.53 7.35
N ILE A 82 -3.51 1.21 8.41
CA ILE A 82 -2.68 0.65 9.48
C ILE A 82 -3.42 0.86 10.78
N THR A 83 -3.72 -0.24 11.47
CA THR A 83 -4.35 -0.18 12.79
C THR A 83 -3.43 0.49 13.80
N ASP A 84 -4.00 1.11 14.81
CA ASP A 84 -3.23 1.72 15.89
C ASP A 84 -2.42 0.66 16.66
N GLY A 85 -1.16 0.94 16.95
CA GLY A 85 -0.25 0.01 17.62
C GLY A 85 1.21 0.35 17.38
N GLU A 86 2.10 -0.30 18.13
CA GLU A 86 3.55 -0.17 17.97
C GLU A 86 4.14 -1.51 17.53
N ALA A 87 4.93 -1.48 16.46
CA ALA A 87 5.67 -2.65 15.99
C ALA A 87 6.99 -2.23 15.35
N ASP A 88 8.02 -3.06 15.50
CA ASP A 88 9.33 -2.85 14.91
C ASP A 88 9.56 -3.86 13.77
N TRP A 89 9.39 -3.40 12.55
CA TRP A 89 9.51 -4.19 11.32
C TRP A 89 10.89 -4.04 10.68
N SER A 90 11.84 -3.37 11.34
CA SER A 90 13.20 -3.16 10.82
C SER A 90 13.90 -4.47 10.45
N ARG A 91 13.62 -5.55 11.19
CA ARG A 91 14.20 -6.89 10.96
C ARG A 91 13.71 -7.57 9.68
N CYS A 92 12.59 -7.13 9.11
CA CYS A 92 12.01 -7.69 7.89
C CYS A 92 11.88 -6.67 6.77
N ASP A 93 12.38 -5.44 6.92
CA ASP A 93 12.19 -4.34 5.97
C ASP A 93 12.61 -4.73 4.55
N GLU A 94 13.85 -5.22 4.38
CA GLU A 94 14.38 -5.61 3.07
C GLU A 94 13.59 -6.78 2.46
N GLN A 95 13.32 -7.83 3.24
CA GLN A 95 12.59 -9.01 2.75
C GLN A 95 11.15 -8.68 2.38
N LEU A 96 10.47 -7.88 3.21
CA LEU A 96 9.10 -7.43 2.98
C LEU A 96 9.04 -6.58 1.72
N THR A 97 9.95 -5.61 1.61
CA THR A 97 10.01 -4.71 0.46
C THR A 97 10.24 -5.48 -0.84
N GLU A 98 11.19 -6.42 -0.87
CA GLU A 98 11.45 -7.18 -2.09
C GLU A 98 10.30 -8.13 -2.44
N TRP A 99 9.67 -8.76 -1.46
CA TRP A 99 8.48 -9.57 -1.70
C TRP A 99 7.34 -8.72 -2.27
N CYS A 100 7.04 -7.56 -1.68
CA CYS A 100 6.03 -6.63 -2.19
C CYS A 100 6.36 -6.13 -3.59
N ARG A 101 7.64 -5.83 -3.89
CA ARG A 101 8.05 -5.44 -5.25
C ARG A 101 7.82 -6.54 -6.28
N GLN A 102 8.14 -7.79 -5.93
CA GLN A 102 7.90 -8.92 -6.83
C GLN A 102 6.40 -9.15 -7.04
N PHE A 103 5.62 -9.08 -5.96
CA PHE A 103 4.17 -9.19 -6.00
C PHE A 103 3.54 -8.06 -6.83
N PHE A 104 3.91 -6.80 -6.60
CA PHE A 104 3.38 -5.66 -7.35
C PHE A 104 3.74 -5.76 -8.84
N ARG A 105 4.98 -6.13 -9.20
CA ARG A 105 5.34 -6.37 -10.61
C ARG A 105 4.49 -7.46 -11.27
N LEU A 106 4.17 -8.52 -10.54
CA LEU A 106 3.28 -9.56 -11.02
C LEU A 106 1.86 -9.00 -11.23
N LEU A 107 1.31 -8.30 -10.25
CA LEU A 107 -0.02 -7.69 -10.35
C LEU A 107 -0.08 -6.66 -11.48
N GLU A 108 0.93 -5.82 -11.64
CA GLU A 108 1.04 -4.86 -12.75
C GLU A 108 1.00 -5.58 -14.11
N ALA A 109 1.71 -6.70 -14.25
CA ALA A 109 1.72 -7.48 -15.50
C ALA A 109 0.39 -8.19 -15.78
N GLN A 110 -0.36 -8.53 -14.72
CA GLN A 110 -1.63 -9.24 -14.82
C GLN A 110 -2.85 -8.32 -14.86
N SER A 111 -2.76 -7.10 -14.36
CA SER A 111 -3.90 -6.17 -14.31
C SER A 111 -4.40 -5.84 -15.71
N ASP A 112 -5.73 -5.83 -15.89
CA ASP A 112 -6.35 -5.30 -17.09
C ASP A 112 -6.34 -3.77 -17.04
N GLU A 113 -5.67 -3.13 -18.00
CA GLU A 113 -5.56 -1.67 -18.09
C GLU A 113 -6.91 -1.00 -18.46
N ARG A 114 -7.92 -1.79 -18.82
CA ARG A 114 -9.28 -1.31 -19.18
C ARG A 114 -10.21 -1.20 -17.99
N THR A 115 -9.81 -1.70 -16.83
CA THR A 115 -10.59 -1.67 -15.59
C THR A 115 -9.92 -0.80 -14.55
N GLU A 116 -10.72 -0.20 -13.67
CA GLU A 116 -10.22 0.40 -12.46
C GLU A 116 -9.83 -0.72 -11.50
N ASN A 117 -8.54 -0.76 -11.16
CA ASN A 117 -7.98 -1.80 -10.30
C ASN A 117 -7.45 -1.14 -9.03
N HIS A 118 -7.72 -1.76 -7.90
CA HIS A 118 -7.35 -1.28 -6.58
C HIS A 118 -6.66 -2.39 -5.79
N LEU A 119 -5.63 -2.03 -5.05
CA LEU A 119 -5.00 -2.88 -4.05
C LEU A 119 -5.06 -2.15 -2.70
N CYS A 120 -5.82 -2.70 -1.76
CA CYS A 120 -5.86 -2.24 -0.38
C CYS A 120 -4.87 -3.07 0.44
N LEU A 121 -3.94 -2.37 1.09
CA LEU A 121 -2.94 -2.93 1.98
C LEU A 121 -3.34 -2.60 3.42
N SER A 122 -3.68 -3.61 4.21
CA SER A 122 -4.03 -3.42 5.62
C SER A 122 -2.97 -4.01 6.54
N ILE A 123 -2.53 -3.26 7.54
CA ILE A 123 -1.61 -3.75 8.57
C ILE A 123 -2.36 -3.83 9.89
N GLU A 124 -2.51 -5.05 10.41
CA GLU A 124 -3.03 -5.28 11.74
C GLU A 124 -1.88 -5.48 12.74
N LEU A 125 -1.84 -4.60 13.73
CA LEU A 125 -0.90 -4.62 14.83
C LEU A 125 -1.64 -4.97 16.12
N SER A 126 -1.19 -6.01 16.80
CA SER A 126 -1.66 -6.39 18.13
C SER A 126 -0.50 -6.93 18.95
N ASP A 127 -0.66 -7.01 20.27
CA ASP A 127 0.37 -7.51 21.20
C ASP A 127 0.91 -8.91 20.84
N ARG A 128 0.19 -9.69 20.05
CA ARG A 128 0.53 -11.09 19.72
C ARG A 128 0.74 -11.35 18.24
N ARG A 129 0.41 -10.39 17.38
CA ARG A 129 0.35 -10.61 15.94
C ARG A 129 0.55 -9.30 15.19
N ALA A 130 1.48 -9.33 14.25
CA ALA A 130 1.67 -8.30 13.25
C ALA A 130 1.45 -8.95 11.87
N ALA A 131 0.38 -8.55 11.20
CA ALA A 131 -0.04 -9.13 9.95
C ALA A 131 -0.25 -8.05 8.88
N LEU A 132 0.03 -8.42 7.64
CA LEU A 132 -0.16 -7.63 6.45
C LEU A 132 -1.18 -8.34 5.56
N PHE A 133 -2.24 -7.64 5.21
CA PHE A 133 -3.29 -8.11 4.32
C PHE A 133 -3.25 -7.31 3.02
N LEU A 134 -3.45 -8.00 1.91
CA LEU A 134 -3.50 -7.42 0.57
C LEU A 134 -4.83 -7.87 -0.06
N ASP A 135 -5.74 -6.93 -0.27
CA ASP A 135 -7.04 -7.13 -0.91
C ASP A 135 -7.03 -6.39 -2.25
N TYR A 136 -6.95 -7.13 -3.34
CA TYR A 136 -7.06 -6.57 -4.68
C TYR A 136 -8.47 -6.75 -5.21
N ARG A 137 -8.98 -5.69 -5.87
CA ARG A 137 -10.23 -5.69 -6.62
C ARG A 137 -10.02 -5.09 -8.00
N GLY A 138 -10.50 -5.77 -9.02
CA GLY A 138 -10.35 -5.32 -10.40
C GLY A 138 -10.49 -6.47 -11.37
N ALA A 139 -9.70 -6.47 -12.44
CA ALA A 139 -9.62 -7.58 -13.37
C ALA A 139 -8.18 -7.97 -13.66
N PHE A 140 -7.94 -9.28 -13.76
CA PHE A 140 -6.65 -9.84 -14.13
C PHE A 140 -6.76 -10.64 -15.41
N ARG A 141 -5.67 -10.66 -16.19
CA ARG A 141 -5.53 -11.43 -17.44
C ARG A 141 -5.41 -12.93 -17.16
N ASP A 142 -4.62 -13.30 -16.14
CA ASP A 142 -4.36 -14.69 -15.78
C ASP A 142 -4.26 -14.84 -14.24
N GLY A 143 -5.36 -15.23 -13.61
CA GLY A 143 -5.40 -15.52 -12.17
C GLY A 143 -4.63 -16.78 -11.77
N GLU A 144 -4.47 -17.75 -12.68
CA GLU A 144 -3.70 -18.97 -12.41
C GLU A 144 -2.20 -18.68 -12.36
N ALA A 145 -1.70 -17.71 -13.14
CA ALA A 145 -0.34 -17.20 -13.01
C ALA A 145 -0.09 -16.59 -11.62
N ILE A 146 -1.05 -15.84 -11.08
CA ILE A 146 -0.98 -15.26 -9.72
C ILE A 146 -0.95 -16.36 -8.67
N ARG A 147 -1.88 -17.32 -8.76
CA ARG A 147 -1.95 -18.48 -7.87
C ARG A 147 -0.64 -19.26 -7.87
N THR A 148 -0.13 -19.61 -9.06
CA THR A 148 1.11 -20.38 -9.22
C THR A 148 2.32 -19.64 -8.62
N TRP A 149 2.37 -18.32 -8.71
CA TRP A 149 3.42 -17.53 -8.10
C TRP A 149 3.33 -17.54 -6.58
N LEU A 150 2.14 -17.34 -6.01
CA LEU A 150 1.92 -17.36 -4.55
C LEU A 150 2.24 -18.72 -3.94
N GLU A 151 1.94 -19.82 -4.63
CA GLU A 151 2.29 -21.19 -4.19
C GLU A 151 3.80 -21.46 -4.16
N ARG A 152 4.58 -20.69 -4.92
CA ARG A 152 6.04 -20.89 -5.06
C ARG A 152 6.86 -19.84 -4.32
N CYS A 153 6.31 -18.66 -4.10
CA CYS A 153 7.01 -17.51 -3.54
C CYS A 153 6.76 -17.38 -2.03
N GLU A 154 7.22 -18.40 -1.29
CA GLU A 154 7.26 -18.34 0.17
C GLU A 154 8.30 -17.28 0.58
N PRO A 155 7.90 -16.26 1.37
CA PRO A 155 8.86 -15.29 1.90
C PRO A 155 9.85 -15.98 2.85
N SER A 156 11.06 -15.43 2.94
CA SER A 156 12.03 -15.91 3.93
C SER A 156 11.66 -15.42 5.34
N PRO A 157 11.98 -16.19 6.40
CA PRO A 157 11.80 -15.72 7.77
C PRO A 157 12.44 -14.34 8.01
N PRO A 158 11.83 -13.47 8.84
CA PRO A 158 10.72 -13.76 9.75
C PRO A 158 9.32 -13.62 9.13
N LEU A 159 9.19 -13.38 7.83
CA LEU A 159 7.89 -13.31 7.17
C LEU A 159 7.38 -14.71 6.81
N ARG A 160 6.07 -14.90 6.85
CA ARG A 160 5.38 -16.13 6.44
C ARG A 160 4.14 -15.82 5.64
N LEU A 161 3.92 -16.56 4.55
CA LEU A 161 2.65 -16.54 3.83
C LEU A 161 1.65 -17.44 4.58
N VAL A 162 0.60 -16.82 5.15
CA VAL A 162 -0.39 -17.54 5.96
C VAL A 162 -1.48 -18.13 5.09
N SER A 163 -2.05 -17.29 4.22
CA SER A 163 -3.14 -17.68 3.35
C SER A 163 -3.21 -16.79 2.11
N PHE A 164 -3.83 -17.30 1.06
CA PHE A 164 -4.23 -16.50 -0.08
C PHE A 164 -5.46 -17.12 -0.76
N ALA A 165 -6.26 -16.29 -1.43
CA ALA A 165 -7.35 -16.74 -2.28
C ALA A 165 -7.35 -15.92 -3.58
N VAL A 166 -7.47 -16.62 -4.71
CA VAL A 166 -7.61 -16.00 -6.03
C VAL A 166 -9.00 -16.33 -6.56
N GLY A 167 -9.83 -15.30 -6.72
CA GLY A 167 -11.18 -15.37 -7.27
C GLY A 167 -11.27 -14.68 -8.62
N GLU A 168 -12.51 -14.51 -9.11
CA GLU A 168 -12.78 -13.75 -10.32
C GLU A 168 -12.73 -12.25 -9.99
N GLY A 169 -11.66 -11.58 -10.42
CA GLY A 169 -11.47 -10.14 -10.18
C GLY A 169 -11.11 -9.75 -8.73
N GLU A 170 -10.95 -10.74 -7.86
CA GLU A 170 -10.60 -10.55 -6.45
C GLU A 170 -9.38 -11.39 -6.09
N LEU A 171 -8.50 -10.85 -5.27
CA LEU A 171 -7.35 -11.55 -4.71
C LEU A 171 -7.15 -11.10 -3.27
N THR A 172 -7.03 -12.07 -2.36
CA THR A 172 -6.62 -11.82 -0.98
C THR A 172 -5.32 -12.53 -0.68
N VAL A 173 -4.40 -11.85 0.00
CA VAL A 173 -3.14 -12.42 0.49
C VAL A 173 -2.91 -11.97 1.93
N GLU A 174 -2.48 -12.90 2.77
CA GLU A 174 -2.16 -12.66 4.17
C GLU A 174 -0.71 -13.08 4.46
N LEU A 175 0.07 -12.12 4.93
CA LEU A 175 1.42 -12.31 5.42
C LEU A 175 1.45 -12.04 6.92
N GLU A 176 2.24 -12.82 7.66
CA GLU A 176 2.43 -12.63 9.09
C GLU A 176 3.92 -12.53 9.42
N LEU A 177 4.25 -11.57 10.27
CA LEU A 177 5.57 -11.45 10.85
C LEU A 177 5.66 -12.37 12.07
N LEU A 178 6.54 -13.38 11.98
CA LEU A 178 6.81 -14.29 13.08
C LEU A 178 7.50 -13.51 14.20
N ALA A 179 6.96 -13.61 15.42
CA ALA A 179 7.63 -13.12 16.60
C ALA A 179 8.99 -13.83 16.71
N GLY A 180 10.08 -13.06 16.69
CA GLY A 180 11.40 -13.63 16.93
C GLY A 180 11.44 -14.24 18.33
N GLU A 181 11.84 -15.52 18.43
CA GLU A 181 12.21 -16.10 19.72
C GLU A 181 13.24 -15.15 20.37
N SER A 182 12.86 -14.57 21.52
CA SER A 182 13.75 -13.72 22.31
C SER A 182 14.78 -14.54 23.05
#